data_AF-A0A2K3NH62-F1
#
_entry.id   AF-A0A2K3NH62-F1
#
_cell.length_a   1.000
_cell.length_b   1.000
_cell.length_c   1.000
_cell.angle_alpha   90.00
_cell.angle_beta   90.00
_cell.angle_gamma   90.00
#
_symmetry.space_group_name_H-M   'P 1'
#
loop_
_entity.id
_entity.type
_entity.pdbx_description
1 polymer ?
#
loop_
_entity_poly.entity_id
_entity_poly.type
_entity_poly.pdbx_seq_one_letter_code
_entity_poly.pdbx_strand_id
1 'polypeptide(L)'
;RVVAYLSRVLESAFTALEGLNKQAFLSELGNRLHKVLLTHWQKYTFNPSGGLRLKRDITEYGEFVRSFNAPSVDEKFELLGIMANVFIVAPESLATLFEGTPSIRKDAQRFIQLRDDYKSAKLASKLSSLWS
;
A
#
# COMPACT_ATOMS: atom_id res chain seq x y z
N ARG A 1 0.36 -10.00 13.05
CA ARG A 1 0.46 -9.34 14.39
C ARG A 1 -0.28 -7.99 14.43
N VAL A 2 -0.20 -7.15 13.39
CA VAL A 2 -0.93 -5.87 13.32
C VAL A 2 -2.45 -6.08 13.28
N VAL A 3 -2.96 -6.94 12.38
CA VAL A 3 -4.40 -7.23 12.27
C VAL A 3 -4.95 -7.75 13.60
N ALA A 4 -4.35 -8.79 14.17
CA ALA A 4 -4.78 -9.33 15.47
C ALA A 4 -4.79 -8.28 16.61
N TYR A 5 -3.82 -7.36 16.64
CA TYR A 5 -3.82 -6.26 17.60
C TYR A 5 -5.00 -5.31 17.37
N LEU A 6 -5.21 -4.88 16.12
CA LEU A 6 -6.29 -3.97 15.77
C LEU A 6 -7.66 -4.61 16.00
N SER A 7 -7.85 -5.90 15.69
CA SER A 7 -9.08 -6.65 15.99
C SER A 7 -9.45 -6.57 17.47
N ARG A 8 -8.47 -6.77 18.37
CA ARG A 8 -8.70 -6.66 19.82
C ARG A 8 -9.09 -5.24 20.25
N VAL A 9 -8.47 -4.22 19.64
CA VAL A 9 -8.85 -2.82 19.90
C VAL A 9 -10.28 -2.54 19.42
N LEU A 10 -10.67 -3.11 18.28
CA LEU A 10 -12.01 -2.95 17.72
C LEU A 10 -13.09 -3.61 18.58
N GLU A 11 -12.80 -4.73 19.24
CA GLU A 11 -13.72 -5.37 20.19
C GLU A 11 -14.16 -4.38 21.28
N SER A 12 -13.21 -3.67 21.91
CA SER A 12 -13.52 -2.66 22.92
C SER A 12 -14.12 -1.38 22.33
N ALA A 13 -13.67 -0.95 21.14
CA ALA A 13 -14.24 0.24 20.50
C ALA A 13 -15.73 0.05 20.16
N PHE A 14 -16.13 -1.17 19.77
CA PHE A 14 -17.49 -1.47 19.36
C PHE A 14 -18.47 -1.63 20.52
N THR A 15 -18.01 -1.73 21.76
CA THR A 15 -18.87 -1.62 22.95
C THR A 15 -19.18 -0.17 23.31
N ALA A 16 -18.40 0.80 22.80
CA ALA A 16 -18.51 2.22 23.16
C ALA A 16 -18.95 3.13 22.00
N LEU A 17 -18.80 2.67 20.75
CA LEU A 17 -19.15 3.44 19.56
C LEU A 17 -20.24 2.73 18.75
N GLU A 18 -21.20 3.51 18.28
CA GLU A 18 -22.31 3.04 17.45
C GLU A 18 -22.60 4.00 16.28
N GLY A 19 -23.42 3.53 15.34
CA GLY A 19 -23.91 4.32 14.21
C GLY A 19 -22.82 5.08 13.45
N LEU A 20 -23.06 6.38 13.24
CA LEU A 20 -22.16 7.25 12.48
C LEU A 20 -20.81 7.48 13.17
N ASN A 21 -20.77 7.48 14.51
CA ASN A 21 -19.51 7.65 15.25
C ASN A 21 -18.59 6.46 15.07
N LYS A 22 -19.15 5.24 15.10
CA LYS A 22 -18.40 4.01 14.78
C LYS A 22 -17.87 4.05 13.35
N GLN A 23 -18.68 4.49 12.38
CA GLN A 23 -18.25 4.58 11.00
C GLN A 23 -17.14 5.63 10.77
N ALA A 24 -17.27 6.81 11.37
CA ALA A 24 -16.23 7.84 11.30
C ALA A 24 -14.91 7.35 11.91
N PHE A 25 -14.97 6.67 13.07
CA PHE A 25 -13.82 6.07 13.70
C PHE A 25 -13.13 5.03 12.81
N LEU A 26 -13.89 4.11 12.22
CA LEU A 26 -13.34 3.07 11.33
C LEU A 26 -12.69 3.66 10.08
N SER A 27 -13.33 4.66 9.47
CA SER A 27 -12.78 5.38 8.32
C SER A 27 -11.45 6.04 8.67
N GLU A 28 -11.37 6.74 9.80
CA GLU A 28 -10.13 7.39 10.25
C GLU A 28 -9.05 6.38 10.64
N LEU A 29 -9.41 5.27 11.30
CA LEU A 29 -8.49 4.19 11.63
C LEU A 29 -7.85 3.61 10.36
N GLY A 30 -8.66 3.30 9.35
CA GLY A 30 -8.18 2.81 8.05
C GLY A 30 -7.21 3.79 7.37
N ASN A 31 -7.56 5.07 7.36
CA ASN A 31 -6.71 6.14 6.82
C ASN A 31 -5.36 6.24 7.56
N ARG A 32 -5.37 6.15 8.89
CA ARG A 32 -4.15 6.18 9.71
C ARG A 32 -3.29 4.95 9.51
N LEU A 33 -3.90 3.77 9.46
CA LEU A 33 -3.20 2.52 9.18
C LEU A 33 -2.47 2.59 7.83
N HIS A 34 -3.19 3.00 6.78
CA HIS A 34 -2.61 3.20 5.45
C HIS A 34 -1.39 4.14 5.49
N LYS A 35 -1.52 5.30 6.15
CA LYS A 35 -0.43 6.28 6.28
C LYS A 35 0.78 5.69 7.02
N VAL A 36 0.57 5.02 8.14
CA VAL A 36 1.64 4.42 8.95
C VAL A 36 2.36 3.31 8.18
N LEU A 37 1.63 2.47 7.46
CA LEU A 37 2.19 1.41 6.62
C LEU A 37 3.08 2.00 5.51
N LEU A 38 2.59 3.01 4.78
CA LEU A 38 3.39 3.71 3.77
C LEU A 38 4.68 4.27 4.36
N THR A 39 4.61 4.97 5.49
CA THR A 39 5.79 5.50 6.18
C THR A 39 6.73 4.40 6.67
N HIS A 40 6.20 3.23 7.04
CA HIS A 40 7.01 2.09 7.46
C HIS A 40 7.78 1.48 6.29
N TRP A 41 7.11 1.20 5.16
CA TRP A 41 7.75 0.55 4.02
C TRP A 41 8.81 1.42 3.35
N GLN A 42 8.67 2.75 3.38
CA GLN A 42 9.68 3.69 2.87
C GLN A 42 11.04 3.62 3.60
N LYS A 43 11.14 2.90 4.71
CA LYS A 43 12.40 2.70 5.46
C LYS A 43 13.22 1.51 4.95
N TYR A 44 12.69 0.73 4.03
CA TYR A 44 13.30 -0.51 3.57
C TYR A 44 13.58 -0.48 2.08
N THR A 45 14.52 -1.34 1.68
CA THR A 45 14.79 -1.68 0.29
C THR A 45 14.24 -3.07 0.02
N PHE A 46 13.66 -3.29 -1.16
CA PHE A 46 12.98 -4.52 -1.52
C PHE A 46 13.62 -5.16 -2.75
N ASN A 47 13.92 -6.45 -2.62
CA ASN A 47 14.13 -7.34 -3.74
C ASN A 47 12.79 -8.01 -4.14
N PRO A 48 12.72 -8.78 -5.25
CA PRO A 48 11.47 -9.41 -5.69
C PRO A 48 10.81 -10.32 -4.64
N SER A 49 11.61 -11.07 -3.87
CA SER A 49 11.08 -11.92 -2.79
C SER A 49 10.46 -11.09 -1.66
N GLY A 50 11.10 -9.98 -1.28
CA GLY A 50 10.58 -9.00 -0.32
C GLY A 50 9.30 -8.32 -0.84
N GLY A 51 9.24 -8.01 -2.13
CA GLY A 51 8.04 -7.50 -2.79
C GLY A 51 6.84 -8.45 -2.70
N LEU A 52 7.06 -9.75 -2.91
CA LEU A 52 6.01 -10.77 -2.75
C LEU A 52 5.50 -10.88 -1.30
N ARG A 53 6.42 -10.78 -0.32
CA ARG A 53 6.04 -10.77 1.11
C ARG A 53 5.21 -9.53 1.45
N LEU A 54 5.64 -8.36 0.99
CA LEU A 54 4.90 -7.12 1.15
C LEU A 54 3.51 -7.21 0.52
N LYS A 55 3.39 -7.78 -0.68
CA LYS A 55 2.09 -7.97 -1.35
C LYS A 55 1.15 -8.85 -0.53
N ARG A 56 1.66 -9.93 0.07
CA ARG A 56 0.88 -10.77 1.00
C ARG A 56 0.41 -9.97 2.22
N ASP A 57 1.29 -9.19 2.84
CA ASP A 57 0.93 -8.35 3.99
C ASP A 57 -0.16 -7.34 3.59
N ILE A 58 -0.05 -6.70 2.43
CA ILE A 58 -1.06 -5.76 1.90
C ILE A 58 -2.40 -6.46 1.68
N THR A 59 -2.41 -7.69 1.16
CA THR A 59 -3.64 -8.48 1.01
C THR A 59 -4.31 -8.73 2.36
N GLU A 60 -3.55 -9.17 3.38
CA GLU A 60 -4.08 -9.38 4.74
C GLU A 60 -4.66 -8.08 5.33
N TYR A 61 -3.97 -6.95 5.15
CA TYR A 61 -4.47 -5.66 5.61
C TYR A 61 -5.71 -5.20 4.84
N GLY A 62 -5.75 -5.41 3.53
CA GLY A 62 -6.88 -5.09 2.67
C GLY A 62 -8.14 -5.87 3.05
N GLU A 63 -8.00 -7.18 3.31
CA GLU A 63 -9.10 -8.01 3.81
C GLU A 63 -9.60 -7.55 5.18
N PHE A 64 -8.70 -7.18 6.08
CA PHE A 64 -9.06 -6.65 7.38
C PHE A 64 -9.84 -5.33 7.28
N VAL A 65 -9.35 -4.34 6.54
CA VAL A 65 -10.01 -3.03 6.45
C VAL A 65 -11.31 -3.07 5.64
N ARG A 66 -11.49 -4.05 4.75
CA ARG A 66 -12.76 -4.24 4.02
C ARG A 66 -13.95 -4.45 4.96
N SER A 67 -13.71 -5.04 6.14
CA SER A 67 -14.73 -5.17 7.19
C SER A 67 -15.23 -3.83 7.75
N PHE A 68 -14.54 -2.72 7.47
CA PHE A 68 -14.89 -1.39 7.96
C PHE A 68 -16.05 -0.79 7.16
N ASN A 69 -16.33 -1.30 5.95
CA ASN A 69 -17.31 -0.74 5.02
C ASN A 69 -17.05 0.75 4.74
N ALA A 70 -15.78 1.10 4.50
CA ALA A 70 -15.33 2.47 4.23
C ALA A 70 -14.72 2.51 2.81
N PRO A 71 -15.50 2.82 1.75
CA PRO A 71 -15.07 2.66 0.36
C PRO A 71 -13.76 3.38 0.01
N SER A 72 -13.53 4.57 0.60
CA SER A 72 -12.31 5.35 0.37
C SER A 72 -11.06 4.76 1.04
N VAL A 73 -11.22 3.90 2.05
CA VAL A 73 -10.13 3.13 2.65
C VAL A 73 -9.87 1.89 1.80
N ASP A 74 -10.92 1.20 1.37
CA ASP A 74 -10.82 -0.01 0.54
C ASP A 74 -10.04 0.29 -0.75
N GLU A 75 -10.41 1.37 -1.45
CA GLU A 75 -9.72 1.84 -2.66
C GLU A 75 -8.22 2.06 -2.41
N LYS A 76 -7.85 2.67 -1.28
CA LYS A 76 -6.43 2.90 -0.94
C LYS A 76 -5.65 1.60 -0.81
N PHE A 77 -6.22 0.57 -0.17
CA PHE A 77 -5.54 -0.72 -0.03
C PHE A 77 -5.48 -1.51 -1.34
N GLU A 78 -6.48 -1.38 -2.22
CA GLU A 78 -6.41 -1.91 -3.58
C GLU A 78 -5.29 -1.26 -4.39
N LEU A 79 -5.17 0.07 -4.33
CA LEU A 79 -4.10 0.83 -4.97
C LEU A 79 -2.71 0.44 -4.42
N LEU A 80 -2.58 0.19 -3.11
CA LEU A 80 -1.34 -0.36 -2.53
C LEU A 80 -0.98 -1.72 -3.11
N GLY A 81 -1.98 -2.58 -3.35
CA GLY A 81 -1.78 -3.89 -3.97
C GLY A 81 -1.19 -3.79 -5.38
N ILE A 82 -1.65 -2.82 -6.17
CA ILE A 82 -1.08 -2.51 -7.49
C ILE A 82 0.35 -1.98 -7.34
N MET A 83 0.57 -1.05 -6.41
CA MET A 83 1.86 -0.41 -6.16
C MET A 83 2.94 -1.43 -5.72
N ALA A 84 2.58 -2.47 -4.96
CA ALA A 84 3.51 -3.52 -4.54
C ALA A 84 4.14 -4.27 -5.73
N ASN A 85 3.48 -4.32 -6.89
CA ASN A 85 4.03 -4.96 -8.08
C ASN A 85 5.30 -4.26 -8.59
N VAL A 86 5.55 -2.98 -8.21
CA VAL A 86 6.81 -2.27 -8.48
C VAL A 86 8.03 -3.08 -8.04
N PHE A 87 7.93 -3.77 -6.92
CA PHE A 87 9.04 -4.54 -6.36
C PHE A 87 9.21 -5.92 -6.99
N ILE A 88 8.21 -6.40 -7.74
CA ILE A 88 8.13 -7.78 -8.22
C ILE A 88 8.47 -7.87 -9.70
N VAL A 89 7.99 -6.92 -10.51
CA VAL A 89 8.13 -6.97 -11.96
C VAL A 89 9.54 -6.61 -12.43
N ALA A 90 9.92 -7.12 -13.61
CA ALA A 90 11.17 -6.75 -14.25
C ALA A 90 11.20 -5.23 -14.59
N PRO A 91 12.39 -4.59 -14.61
CA PRO A 91 12.54 -3.17 -14.93
C PRO A 91 11.78 -2.69 -16.17
N GLU A 92 11.77 -3.48 -17.23
CA GLU A 92 11.10 -3.22 -18.51
C GLU A 92 9.57 -3.19 -18.40
N SER A 93 8.99 -3.86 -17.41
CA SER A 93 7.54 -3.89 -17.18
C SER A 93 7.04 -2.75 -16.29
N LEU A 94 7.92 -1.90 -15.74
CA LEU A 94 7.52 -0.81 -14.85
C LEU A 94 6.68 0.26 -15.55
N ALA A 95 6.90 0.47 -16.86
CA ALA A 95 6.19 1.47 -17.66
C ALA A 95 4.70 1.16 -17.77
N THR A 96 4.38 -0.09 -18.10
CA THR A 96 3.02 -0.55 -18.41
C THR A 96 2.18 -0.75 -17.15
N LEU A 97 2.82 -0.92 -15.97
CA LEU A 97 2.15 -1.17 -14.70
C LEU A 97 1.14 -0.07 -14.31
N PHE A 98 1.32 1.17 -14.81
CA PHE A 98 0.52 2.33 -14.40
C PHE A 98 -0.38 2.91 -15.50
N GLU A 99 -0.48 2.26 -16.66
CA GLU A 99 -1.30 2.76 -17.77
C GLU A 99 -2.78 2.86 -17.40
N GLY A 100 -3.29 1.93 -16.58
CA GLY A 100 -4.68 1.93 -16.08
C GLY A 100 -4.91 2.66 -14.75
N THR A 101 -3.88 3.26 -14.14
CA THR A 101 -3.99 3.88 -12.80
C THR A 101 -3.06 5.10 -12.68
N PRO A 102 -3.34 6.20 -13.39
CA PRO A 102 -2.46 7.37 -13.42
C PRO A 102 -2.33 8.08 -12.07
N SER A 103 -3.33 7.95 -11.19
CA SER A 103 -3.37 8.59 -9.86
C SER A 103 -2.22 8.17 -8.96
N ILE A 104 -1.72 6.93 -9.07
CA ILE A 104 -0.65 6.40 -8.21
C ILE A 104 0.76 6.64 -8.75
N ARG A 105 0.89 7.26 -9.94
CA ARG A 105 2.19 7.41 -10.63
C ARG A 105 3.23 8.12 -9.75
N LYS A 106 2.84 9.18 -9.03
CA LYS A 106 3.74 9.94 -8.14
C LYS A 106 4.26 9.10 -6.97
N ASP A 107 3.39 8.31 -6.35
CA ASP A 107 3.78 7.44 -5.24
C ASP A 107 4.60 6.25 -5.73
N ALA A 108 4.29 5.73 -6.92
CA ALA A 108 5.09 4.72 -7.59
C ALA A 108 6.54 5.18 -7.82
N GLN A 109 6.79 6.44 -8.19
CA GLN A 109 8.16 6.97 -8.33
C GLN A 109 8.98 6.84 -7.05
N ARG A 110 8.34 7.05 -5.89
CA ARG A 110 8.98 6.91 -4.58
C ARG A 110 9.24 5.44 -4.27
N PHE A 111 8.31 4.55 -4.63
CA PHE A 111 8.45 3.12 -4.38
C PHE A 111 9.52 2.49 -5.28
N ILE A 112 9.64 2.91 -6.55
CA ILE A 112 10.68 2.37 -7.44
C ILE A 112 12.09 2.66 -6.90
N GLN A 113 12.30 3.80 -6.24
CA GLN A 113 13.58 4.13 -5.58
C GLN A 113 13.95 3.17 -4.45
N LEU A 114 12.98 2.43 -3.91
CA LEU A 114 13.19 1.45 -2.85
C LEU A 114 13.53 0.05 -3.40
N ARG A 115 13.62 -0.15 -4.72
CA ARG A 115 14.08 -1.44 -5.28
C ARG A 115 15.58 -1.64 -5.03
N ASP A 116 15.98 -2.87 -4.73
CA ASP A 116 17.39 -3.25 -4.53
C ASP A 116 18.22 -3.10 -5.81
N ASP A 117 17.60 -3.32 -6.96
CA ASP A 117 18.19 -3.16 -8.29
C ASP A 117 18.11 -1.72 -8.85
N TYR A 118 17.62 -0.74 -8.09
CA TYR A 118 17.39 0.62 -8.58
C TYR A 118 18.61 1.24 -9.28
N LYS A 119 19.79 1.06 -8.67
CA LYS A 119 21.06 1.57 -9.21
C LYS A 119 21.61 0.68 -10.33
N SER A 120 21.63 -0.64 -10.15
CA SER A 120 22.20 -1.58 -11.12
C SER A 120 21.41 -1.62 -12.42
N ALA A 121 20.09 -1.51 -12.36
CA ALA A 121 19.19 -1.47 -13.51
C ALA A 121 19.05 -0.07 -14.15
N LYS A 122 19.78 0.94 -13.62
CA LYS A 122 19.75 2.35 -14.07
C LYS A 122 18.33 2.91 -14.16
N LEU A 123 17.51 2.66 -13.14
CA LEU A 123 16.08 3.00 -13.18
C LEU A 123 15.85 4.52 -13.24
N ALA A 124 16.71 5.34 -12.63
CA ALA A 124 16.58 6.79 -12.70
C ALA A 124 16.45 7.33 -14.14
N SER A 125 17.31 6.85 -15.07
CA SER A 125 17.27 7.28 -16.47
C SER A 125 16.09 6.71 -17.25
N LYS A 126 15.64 5.48 -16.91
CA LYS A 126 14.45 4.87 -17.53
C LYS A 126 13.17 5.60 -17.11
N LEU A 127 13.10 6.04 -15.86
CA LEU A 127 11.92 6.72 -15.33
C LEU A 127 11.82 8.16 -15.83
N SER A 128 12.95 8.86 -16.02
CA SER A 128 12.94 10.20 -16.63
C SER A 128 12.36 10.19 -18.04
N SER A 129 12.58 9.11 -18.81
CA SER A 129 11.97 8.95 -20.15
C SER A 129 10.51 8.49 -20.13
N LEU A 130 10.04 7.89 -19.03
CA LEU A 130 8.67 7.37 -18.93
C LEU A 130 7.67 8.41 -18.41
N TRP A 131 8.15 9.44 -17.71
CA TRP A 131 7.31 10.40 -17.00
C TRP A 131 7.56 11.87 -17.38
N SER A 132 8.38 12.09 -18.41
CA SER A 132 8.40 13.34 -19.19
C SER A 132 7.15 13.50 -20.04
#